data_AF-A0A7X6Q9U8-F1
#
_entry.id   AF-A0A7X6Q9U8-F1
#
_cell.length_a   1.000
_cell.length_b   1.000
_cell.length_c   1.000
_cell.angle_alpha   90.00
_cell.angle_beta   90.00
_cell.angle_gamma   90.00
#
_symmetry.space_group_name_H-M   'P 1'
#
loop_
_entity.id
_entity.type
_entity.pdbx_description
1 polymer ?
#
loop_
_entity_poly.entity_id
_entity_poly.type
_entity_poly.pdbx_seq_one_letter_code
_entity_poly.pdbx_strand_id
1 'polypeptide(L)'
;MGDYYKGEKALTLESESIVLKLLPERGAKIASIYYKPLGIELLSQIEGDNYTSPPNPANGFTAEDSSGFDDMLPSILSEDYLWESGEVSRIEDHGNVWYAKWNTHQVNGGECSSSLEVDNFPLFFEKLIKVKESSIHVGYALTNNSPEAFKGLWAAHPLFAMRPGMRLQIEGERIEVINAMQESQLGQDNFGQRLSFEASSPEWNRIATFNPNSGMCAKFYFTDTTLSSCSLIDEANQLEIVVEYDPKRCPYLGIWKNEGGWAGQNNIGIEPATSAMDCPSLAHSFGMQNSFPPHETTVWDLKITVEPLRTQPSVEL
;
A
#
# COMPACT_ATOMS: atom_id res chain seq x y z
N MET A 1 -28.46 11.37 -7.81
CA MET A 1 -27.82 10.16 -8.37
C MET A 1 -26.50 10.01 -7.62
N GLY A 2 -26.17 8.81 -7.13
CA GLY A 2 -24.88 8.59 -6.48
C GLY A 2 -23.74 8.79 -7.48
N ASP A 3 -22.55 9.10 -6.98
CA ASP A 3 -21.33 9.16 -7.80
C ASP A 3 -20.94 7.73 -8.22
N TYR A 4 -20.32 7.59 -9.38
CA TYR A 4 -19.86 6.30 -9.91
C TYR A 4 -18.43 6.43 -10.41
N TYR A 5 -17.63 5.39 -10.19
CA TYR A 5 -16.29 5.28 -10.73
C TYR A 5 -16.09 3.86 -11.25
N LYS A 6 -15.62 3.76 -12.50
CA LYS A 6 -15.44 2.49 -13.20
C LYS A 6 -16.65 1.53 -13.08
N GLY A 7 -17.85 2.06 -13.30
CA GLY A 7 -19.10 1.28 -13.25
C GLY A 7 -19.63 0.95 -11.85
N GLU A 8 -18.88 1.27 -10.79
CA GLU A 8 -19.26 0.99 -9.40
C GLU A 8 -19.67 2.26 -8.65
N LYS A 9 -20.51 2.11 -7.62
CA LYS A 9 -20.90 3.24 -6.77
C LYS A 9 -19.67 3.75 -6.01
N ALA A 10 -19.44 5.04 -6.10
CA ALA A 10 -18.33 5.72 -5.47
C ALA A 10 -18.79 6.76 -4.46
N LEU A 11 -17.93 6.99 -3.46
CA LEU A 11 -17.94 8.18 -2.63
C LEU A 11 -16.79 9.08 -3.10
N THR A 12 -17.07 10.37 -3.27
CA THR A 12 -16.05 11.36 -3.67
C THR A 12 -15.68 12.22 -2.50
N LEU A 13 -14.37 12.29 -2.23
CA LEU A 13 -13.77 13.27 -1.35
C LEU A 13 -12.96 14.28 -2.17
N GLU A 14 -13.07 15.55 -1.85
CA GLU A 14 -12.49 16.61 -2.66
C GLU A 14 -11.91 17.75 -1.80
N SER A 15 -10.77 18.26 -2.25
CA SER A 15 -10.16 19.51 -1.80
C SER A 15 -9.94 20.44 -2.99
N GLU A 16 -9.26 21.57 -2.81
CA GLU A 16 -8.89 22.42 -3.95
C GLU A 16 -7.94 21.73 -4.94
N SER A 17 -7.10 20.80 -4.49
CA SER A 17 -6.06 20.17 -5.32
C SER A 17 -6.30 18.70 -5.66
N ILE A 18 -7.16 17.99 -4.92
CA ILE A 18 -7.34 16.54 -5.06
C ILE A 18 -8.82 16.20 -5.25
N VAL A 19 -9.10 15.25 -6.15
CA VAL A 19 -10.35 14.47 -6.16
C VAL A 19 -10.00 13.02 -5.88
N LEU A 20 -10.61 12.45 -4.85
CA LEU A 20 -10.42 11.06 -4.44
C LEU A 20 -11.73 10.29 -4.64
N LYS A 21 -11.65 9.12 -5.28
CA LYS A 21 -12.79 8.19 -5.43
C LYS A 21 -12.60 6.97 -4.54
N LEU A 22 -13.55 6.72 -3.66
CA LEU A 22 -13.59 5.57 -2.76
C LEU A 22 -14.69 4.60 -3.22
N LEU A 23 -14.43 3.30 -3.19
CA LEU A 23 -15.39 2.24 -3.53
C LEU A 23 -15.79 1.43 -2.30
N PRO A 24 -16.91 1.75 -1.62
CA PRO A 24 -17.33 1.04 -0.40
C PRO A 24 -17.59 -0.45 -0.59
N GLU A 25 -18.09 -0.85 -1.76
CA GLU A 25 -18.43 -2.26 -2.05
C GLU A 25 -17.20 -3.09 -2.48
N ARG A 26 -16.03 -2.45 -2.64
CA ARG A 26 -14.75 -3.06 -3.03
C ARG A 26 -13.68 -2.68 -2.02
N GLY A 27 -13.80 -3.21 -0.81
CA GLY A 27 -12.82 -3.07 0.26
C GLY A 27 -12.58 -1.66 0.79
N ALA A 28 -13.50 -0.73 0.57
CA ALA A 28 -13.23 0.70 0.72
C ALA A 28 -11.91 1.10 0.02
N LYS A 29 -11.69 0.56 -1.18
CA LYS A 29 -10.55 0.87 -2.06
C LYS A 29 -10.58 2.35 -2.43
N ILE A 30 -9.46 3.03 -2.24
CA ILE A 30 -9.24 4.34 -2.86
C ILE A 30 -8.88 4.06 -4.32
N ALA A 31 -9.85 4.12 -5.21
CA ALA A 31 -9.70 3.71 -6.61
C ALA A 31 -9.02 4.77 -7.48
N SER A 32 -9.07 6.04 -7.08
CA SER A 32 -8.46 7.15 -7.81
C SER A 32 -8.03 8.25 -6.86
N ILE A 33 -6.86 8.83 -7.14
CA ILE A 33 -6.39 10.08 -6.57
C ILE A 33 -5.99 10.98 -7.75
N TYR A 34 -6.89 11.86 -8.15
CA TYR A 34 -6.67 12.80 -9.23
C TYR A 34 -6.11 14.12 -8.69
N TYR A 35 -4.90 14.48 -9.10
CA TYR A 35 -4.25 15.73 -8.75
C TYR A 35 -4.58 16.82 -9.79
N LYS A 36 -5.49 17.73 -9.40
CA LYS A 36 -6.06 18.75 -10.28
C LYS A 36 -5.03 19.74 -10.86
N PRO A 37 -4.01 20.23 -10.11
CA PRO A 37 -3.10 21.23 -10.65
C PRO A 37 -2.34 20.80 -11.90
N LEU A 38 -2.07 19.50 -12.05
CA LEU A 38 -1.42 18.93 -13.24
C LEU A 38 -2.37 18.12 -14.12
N GLY A 39 -3.59 17.84 -13.64
CA GLY A 39 -4.55 17.00 -14.32
C GLY A 39 -4.11 15.53 -14.43
N ILE A 40 -3.41 15.02 -13.43
CA ILE A 40 -2.78 13.68 -13.44
C ILE A 40 -3.47 12.75 -12.44
N GLU A 41 -3.71 11.51 -12.87
CA GLU A 41 -4.06 10.39 -11.98
C GLU A 41 -2.79 9.84 -11.32
N LEU A 42 -2.80 9.74 -9.99
CA LEU A 42 -1.65 9.28 -9.22
C LEU A 42 -1.62 7.76 -9.01
N LEU A 43 -2.79 7.11 -9.00
CA LEU A 43 -2.89 5.67 -8.78
C LEU A 43 -2.96 4.91 -10.11
N SER A 44 -2.37 3.73 -10.16
CA SER A 44 -2.49 2.83 -11.30
C SER A 44 -3.95 2.46 -11.52
N GLN A 45 -4.35 2.38 -12.79
CA GLN A 45 -5.73 2.16 -13.22
C GLN A 45 -5.80 0.91 -14.09
N ILE A 46 -6.90 0.17 -13.96
CA ILE A 46 -7.25 -0.83 -14.99
C ILE A 46 -7.63 -0.12 -16.30
N GLU A 47 -7.47 -0.81 -17.42
CA GLU A 47 -7.94 -0.32 -18.72
C GLU A 47 -9.47 -0.24 -18.77
N GLY A 48 -9.99 0.70 -19.55
CA GLY A 48 -11.42 0.86 -19.79
C GLY A 48 -12.19 1.59 -18.67
N ASP A 49 -13.51 1.71 -18.91
CA ASP A 49 -14.40 2.54 -18.09
C ASP A 49 -15.16 1.76 -17.02
N ASN A 50 -14.94 0.46 -16.88
CA ASN A 50 -15.66 -0.38 -15.93
C ASN A 50 -14.75 -1.47 -15.34
N TYR A 51 -14.94 -1.77 -14.06
CA TYR A 51 -14.53 -3.06 -13.53
C TYR A 51 -15.33 -4.17 -14.22
N THR A 52 -14.67 -5.24 -14.63
CA THR A 52 -15.29 -6.34 -15.39
C THR A 52 -15.97 -7.36 -14.49
N SER A 53 -15.54 -7.45 -13.22
CA SER A 53 -16.10 -8.36 -12.22
C SER A 53 -15.92 -7.81 -10.80
N PRO A 54 -16.83 -8.13 -9.87
CA PRO A 54 -16.63 -7.79 -8.45
C PRO A 54 -15.44 -8.57 -7.86
N PRO A 55 -14.83 -8.08 -6.78
CA PRO A 55 -13.82 -8.82 -6.04
C PRO A 55 -14.33 -10.20 -5.64
N ASN A 56 -13.47 -11.22 -5.70
CA ASN A 56 -13.82 -12.55 -5.24
C ASN A 56 -12.61 -13.24 -4.59
N PRO A 57 -12.61 -13.44 -3.26
CA PRO A 57 -11.48 -14.08 -2.58
C PRO A 57 -11.20 -15.50 -3.07
N ALA A 58 -12.21 -16.21 -3.59
CA ALA A 58 -12.02 -17.55 -4.14
C ALA A 58 -11.12 -17.58 -5.40
N ASN A 59 -10.96 -16.44 -6.09
CA ASN A 59 -10.08 -16.30 -7.24
C ASN A 59 -8.69 -15.73 -6.87
N GLY A 60 -8.49 -15.35 -5.61
CA GLY A 60 -7.33 -14.58 -5.16
C GLY A 60 -7.33 -13.14 -5.68
N PHE A 61 -6.21 -12.44 -5.46
CA PHE A 61 -6.00 -11.09 -5.96
C PHE A 61 -5.59 -11.14 -7.44
N THR A 62 -6.40 -10.53 -8.30
CA THR A 62 -6.23 -10.66 -9.75
C THR A 62 -5.74 -9.37 -10.40
N ALA A 63 -5.43 -9.42 -11.70
CA ALA A 63 -5.06 -8.24 -12.48
C ALA A 63 -6.13 -7.13 -12.43
N GLU A 64 -7.42 -7.51 -12.30
CA GLU A 64 -8.54 -6.58 -12.16
C GLU A 64 -8.45 -5.77 -10.84
N ASP A 65 -7.88 -6.37 -9.81
CA ASP A 65 -7.82 -5.81 -8.46
C ASP A 65 -6.55 -4.96 -8.22
N SER A 66 -5.52 -5.19 -9.04
CA SER A 66 -4.19 -4.53 -9.00
C SER A 66 -4.17 -3.10 -9.52
N SER A 67 -5.08 -2.29 -8.96
CA SER A 67 -5.22 -0.86 -9.21
C SER A 67 -5.71 -0.13 -7.95
N GLY A 68 -5.47 1.18 -7.90
CA GLY A 68 -5.90 1.99 -6.76
C GLY A 68 -5.08 1.71 -5.49
N PHE A 69 -5.73 1.79 -4.35
CA PHE A 69 -5.14 1.60 -3.04
C PHE A 69 -6.07 0.77 -2.13
N ASP A 70 -5.65 -0.47 -1.88
CA ASP A 70 -6.27 -1.42 -0.94
C ASP A 70 -5.57 -1.47 0.42
N ASP A 71 -6.24 -2.10 1.38
CA ASP A 71 -5.66 -2.49 2.65
C ASP A 71 -5.49 -4.01 2.69
N MET A 72 -4.29 -4.47 3.02
CA MET A 72 -3.98 -5.90 3.17
C MET A 72 -4.01 -6.25 4.65
N LEU A 73 -5.07 -6.93 5.08
CA LEU A 73 -5.29 -7.39 6.45
C LEU A 73 -6.07 -8.71 6.40
N PRO A 74 -5.62 -9.80 7.05
CA PRO A 74 -4.51 -9.87 7.99
C PRO A 74 -3.17 -10.34 7.41
N SER A 75 -3.02 -10.36 6.08
CA SER A 75 -1.85 -10.88 5.38
C SER A 75 -1.83 -10.37 3.93
N ILE A 76 -0.70 -10.53 3.23
CA ILE A 76 -0.59 -10.38 1.78
C ILE A 76 -0.77 -11.73 1.09
N LEU A 77 -0.15 -12.81 1.59
CA LEU A 77 -0.35 -14.16 1.06
C LEU A 77 -1.41 -14.92 1.83
N SER A 78 -2.13 -15.79 1.13
CA SER A 78 -3.07 -16.70 1.75
C SER A 78 -2.36 -17.74 2.62
N GLU A 79 -2.88 -18.01 3.81
CA GLU A 79 -2.42 -19.10 4.68
C GLU A 79 -3.53 -19.54 5.63
N ASP A 80 -3.28 -20.62 6.38
CA ASP A 80 -4.15 -21.04 7.47
C ASP A 80 -3.63 -20.42 8.77
N TYR A 81 -4.49 -19.70 9.48
CA TYR A 81 -4.18 -19.07 10.76
C TYR A 81 -4.57 -20.02 11.91
N LEU A 82 -3.59 -20.46 12.67
CA LEU A 82 -3.79 -21.32 13.84
C LEU A 82 -3.89 -20.47 15.13
N TRP A 83 -5.08 -20.44 15.73
CA TRP A 83 -5.31 -19.82 17.04
C TRP A 83 -4.67 -20.65 18.16
N GLU A 84 -4.36 -20.02 19.30
CA GLU A 84 -3.83 -20.69 20.49
C GLU A 84 -4.85 -21.70 21.07
N SER A 85 -6.14 -21.47 20.82
CA SER A 85 -7.22 -22.43 21.09
C SER A 85 -7.14 -23.73 20.28
N GLY A 86 -6.37 -23.76 19.18
CA GLY A 86 -6.31 -24.84 18.20
C GLY A 86 -7.31 -24.73 17.05
N GLU A 87 -8.15 -23.69 17.04
CA GLU A 87 -9.01 -23.35 15.91
C GLU A 87 -8.18 -22.90 14.70
N VAL A 88 -8.68 -23.15 13.49
CA VAL A 88 -8.05 -22.72 12.24
C VAL A 88 -8.99 -21.78 11.49
N SER A 89 -8.55 -20.55 11.27
CA SER A 89 -9.21 -19.58 10.38
C SER A 89 -8.48 -19.51 9.04
N ARG A 90 -9.21 -19.19 7.97
CA ARG A 90 -8.63 -18.98 6.64
C ARG A 90 -8.27 -17.51 6.41
N ILE A 91 -7.01 -17.27 6.07
CA ILE A 91 -6.54 -16.00 5.52
C ILE A 91 -6.63 -16.09 3.99
N GLU A 92 -7.40 -15.20 3.39
CA GLU A 92 -7.50 -15.11 1.93
C GLU A 92 -6.27 -14.41 1.34
N ASP A 93 -6.03 -14.60 0.04
CA ASP A 93 -4.98 -13.88 -0.67
C ASP A 93 -5.24 -12.36 -0.60
N HIS A 94 -4.22 -11.59 -0.24
CA HIS A 94 -4.25 -10.17 0.11
C HIS A 94 -5.15 -9.81 1.31
N GLY A 95 -5.57 -10.82 2.08
CA GLY A 95 -6.35 -10.67 3.30
C GLY A 95 -7.86 -10.62 3.07
N ASN A 96 -8.59 -10.38 4.15
CA ASN A 96 -10.03 -10.56 4.26
C ASN A 96 -10.82 -9.24 4.17
N VAL A 97 -10.16 -8.13 3.81
CA VAL A 97 -10.79 -6.79 3.81
C VAL A 97 -10.87 -6.11 2.45
N TRP A 98 -10.00 -6.48 1.48
CA TRP A 98 -9.89 -5.79 0.18
C TRP A 98 -11.08 -6.06 -0.76
N TYR A 99 -11.71 -7.23 -0.62
CA TYR A 99 -12.87 -7.63 -1.42
C TYR A 99 -14.20 -7.28 -0.75
N ALA A 100 -14.17 -7.03 0.56
CA ALA A 100 -15.37 -6.96 1.39
C ALA A 100 -16.14 -5.66 1.16
N LYS A 101 -17.44 -5.68 1.45
CA LYS A 101 -18.23 -4.46 1.57
C LYS A 101 -17.95 -3.80 2.91
N TRP A 102 -17.64 -2.51 2.88
CA TRP A 102 -17.47 -1.71 4.08
C TRP A 102 -18.72 -0.85 4.36
N ASN A 103 -19.00 -0.62 5.63
CA ASN A 103 -19.97 0.38 6.06
C ASN A 103 -19.33 1.77 5.99
N THR A 104 -19.55 2.47 4.88
CA THR A 104 -18.96 3.80 4.63
C THR A 104 -19.96 4.93 4.82
N HIS A 105 -19.54 5.95 5.55
CA HIS A 105 -20.28 7.18 5.82
C HIS A 105 -19.43 8.40 5.43
N GLN A 106 -19.99 9.29 4.61
CA GLN A 106 -19.39 10.59 4.33
C GLN A 106 -19.65 11.54 5.50
N VAL A 107 -18.57 12.03 6.14
CA VAL A 107 -18.65 13.02 7.22
C VAL A 107 -18.90 14.40 6.62
N ASN A 108 -18.15 14.74 5.56
CA ASN A 108 -18.29 15.97 4.79
C ASN A 108 -17.64 15.80 3.40
N GLY A 109 -17.58 16.87 2.59
CA GLY A 109 -17.03 16.81 1.24
C GLY A 109 -15.55 16.37 1.14
N GLY A 110 -14.76 16.49 2.20
CA GLY A 110 -13.36 16.09 2.24
C GLY A 110 -13.06 14.94 3.23
N GLU A 111 -14.07 14.35 3.88
CA GLU A 111 -13.85 13.33 4.91
C GLU A 111 -14.90 12.22 4.90
N CYS A 112 -14.46 10.97 5.06
CA CYS A 112 -15.34 9.83 5.29
C CYS A 112 -14.76 8.84 6.30
N SER A 113 -15.64 8.09 6.94
CA SER A 113 -15.32 6.95 7.82
C SER A 113 -15.87 5.67 7.21
N SER A 114 -15.09 4.59 7.21
CA SER A 114 -15.51 3.26 6.79
C SER A 114 -15.14 2.23 7.85
N SER A 115 -15.97 1.20 8.03
CA SER A 115 -15.66 0.10 8.95
C SER A 115 -16.23 -1.24 8.48
N LEU A 116 -15.67 -2.33 8.98
CA LEU A 116 -16.24 -3.68 8.87
C LEU A 116 -15.85 -4.58 10.06
N GLU A 117 -16.62 -5.64 10.25
CA GLU A 117 -16.15 -6.84 10.92
C GLU A 117 -15.36 -7.68 9.90
N VAL A 118 -14.21 -8.21 10.29
CA VAL A 118 -13.34 -8.95 9.37
C VAL A 118 -13.81 -10.41 9.27
N ASP A 119 -14.16 -10.86 8.07
CA ASP A 119 -14.63 -12.23 7.85
C ASP A 119 -13.63 -13.27 8.37
N ASN A 120 -14.11 -14.27 9.12
CA ASN A 120 -13.36 -15.36 9.77
C ASN A 120 -12.44 -14.95 10.94
N PHE A 121 -12.46 -13.67 11.35
CA PHE A 121 -11.66 -13.17 12.47
C PHE A 121 -12.51 -12.32 13.42
N PRO A 122 -12.38 -12.47 14.74
CA PRO A 122 -13.04 -11.60 15.73
C PRO A 122 -12.36 -10.22 15.79
N LEU A 123 -12.30 -9.52 14.66
CA LEU A 123 -11.66 -8.22 14.49
C LEU A 123 -12.65 -7.21 13.94
N PHE A 124 -12.55 -5.97 14.42
CA PHE A 124 -13.27 -4.83 13.87
C PHE A 124 -12.25 -3.83 13.33
N PHE A 125 -12.37 -3.50 12.04
CA PHE A 125 -11.41 -2.65 11.35
C PHE A 125 -12.09 -1.36 10.86
N GLU A 126 -11.43 -0.24 11.10
CA GLU A 126 -11.92 1.10 10.79
C GLU A 126 -10.88 1.86 9.96
N LYS A 127 -11.37 2.68 9.03
CA LYS A 127 -10.59 3.52 8.13
C LYS A 127 -11.22 4.90 8.05
N LEU A 128 -10.47 5.93 8.40
CA LEU A 128 -10.85 7.34 8.30
C LEU A 128 -10.01 8.01 7.22
N ILE A 129 -10.65 8.61 6.21
CA ILE A 129 -9.96 9.31 5.13
C ILE A 129 -10.29 10.79 5.20
N LYS A 130 -9.27 11.63 5.16
CA LYS A 130 -9.37 13.09 5.09
C LYS A 130 -8.55 13.62 3.92
N VAL A 131 -9.18 14.40 3.05
CA VAL A 131 -8.54 15.10 1.94
C VAL A 131 -8.55 16.60 2.25
N LYS A 132 -7.37 17.22 2.27
CA LYS A 132 -7.21 18.64 2.53
C LYS A 132 -6.04 19.17 1.70
N GLU A 133 -6.25 20.26 0.97
CA GLU A 133 -5.24 20.83 0.07
C GLU A 133 -4.67 19.74 -0.84
N SER A 134 -3.36 19.52 -0.87
CA SER A 134 -2.72 18.44 -1.62
C SER A 134 -2.33 17.23 -0.76
N SER A 135 -2.95 17.06 0.41
CA SER A 135 -2.71 15.94 1.32
C SER A 135 -3.94 15.05 1.50
N ILE A 136 -3.67 13.76 1.65
CA ILE A 136 -4.62 12.73 2.04
C ILE A 136 -4.09 12.09 3.32
N HIS A 137 -4.88 12.11 4.37
CA HIS A 137 -4.59 11.40 5.60
C HIS A 137 -5.51 10.19 5.69
N VAL A 138 -4.94 9.00 5.94
CA VAL A 138 -5.69 7.77 6.18
C VAL A 138 -5.34 7.27 7.57
N GLY A 139 -6.31 7.32 8.47
CA GLY A 139 -6.20 6.78 9.83
C GLY A 139 -6.88 5.43 9.93
N TYR A 140 -6.32 4.55 10.75
CA TYR A 140 -6.77 3.19 10.95
C TYR A 140 -6.97 2.88 12.42
N ALA A 141 -7.94 2.01 12.71
CA ALA A 141 -8.09 1.38 14.01
C ALA A 141 -8.45 -0.08 13.81
N LEU A 142 -7.71 -0.98 14.48
CA LEU A 142 -8.02 -2.40 14.53
C LEU A 142 -8.30 -2.79 15.97
N THR A 143 -9.53 -3.22 16.23
CA THR A 143 -9.94 -3.77 17.52
C THR A 143 -9.90 -5.28 17.46
N ASN A 144 -9.09 -5.90 18.31
CA ASN A 144 -9.06 -7.35 18.47
C ASN A 144 -10.06 -7.76 19.56
N ASN A 145 -11.17 -8.37 19.19
CA ASN A 145 -12.22 -8.81 20.11
C ASN A 145 -11.98 -10.23 20.66
N SER A 146 -10.89 -10.88 20.25
CA SER A 146 -10.52 -12.21 20.73
C SER A 146 -9.86 -12.17 22.12
N PRO A 147 -9.89 -13.27 22.87
CA PRO A 147 -9.21 -13.38 24.16
C PRO A 147 -7.69 -13.59 24.04
N GLU A 148 -7.16 -13.73 22.82
CA GLU A 148 -5.73 -13.95 22.56
C GLU A 148 -5.13 -12.88 21.64
N ALA A 149 -3.80 -12.80 21.61
CA ALA A 149 -3.12 -11.85 20.73
C ALA A 149 -3.24 -12.29 19.27
N PHE A 150 -3.69 -11.39 18.40
CA PHE A 150 -3.81 -11.66 16.98
C PHE A 150 -2.48 -11.39 16.28
N LYS A 151 -1.84 -12.45 15.75
CA LYS A 151 -0.52 -12.40 15.10
C LYS A 151 -0.64 -12.21 13.59
N GLY A 152 -1.58 -11.38 13.15
CA GLY A 152 -1.69 -10.95 11.75
C GLY A 152 -0.83 -9.72 11.46
N LEU A 153 -0.88 -9.26 10.22
CA LEU A 153 -0.28 -8.00 9.78
C LEU A 153 -1.30 -7.12 9.08
N TRP A 154 -1.06 -5.81 9.12
CA TRP A 154 -1.65 -4.87 8.18
C TRP A 154 -0.53 -4.29 7.31
N ALA A 155 -0.84 -4.07 6.03
CA ALA A 155 -0.03 -3.28 5.12
C ALA A 155 -0.91 -2.41 4.23
N ALA A 156 -0.52 -1.16 4.05
CA ALA A 156 -1.10 -0.32 3.00
C ALA A 156 -0.67 -0.87 1.63
N HIS A 157 -1.56 -0.84 0.63
CA HIS A 157 -1.25 -1.26 -0.73
C HIS A 157 -1.59 -0.19 -1.80
N PRO A 158 -1.09 1.06 -1.68
CA PRO A 158 -1.27 2.05 -2.72
C PRO A 158 -0.40 1.71 -3.93
N LEU A 159 -1.05 1.39 -5.04
CA LEU A 159 -0.41 1.10 -6.32
C LEU A 159 -0.36 2.40 -7.12
N PHE A 160 0.74 3.13 -7.04
CA PHE A 160 0.95 4.36 -7.81
C PHE A 160 1.16 4.06 -9.30
N ALA A 161 0.68 4.98 -10.14
CA ALA A 161 0.87 4.93 -11.58
C ALA A 161 2.36 5.14 -11.90
N MET A 162 2.98 4.11 -12.49
CA MET A 162 4.39 4.17 -12.88
C MET A 162 4.55 5.00 -14.15
N ARG A 163 5.51 5.94 -14.14
CA ARG A 163 5.94 6.68 -15.33
C ARG A 163 7.44 6.50 -15.56
N PRO A 164 7.90 6.45 -16.83
CA PRO A 164 9.32 6.25 -17.13
C PRO A 164 10.20 7.28 -16.42
N GLY A 165 11.23 6.79 -15.71
CA GLY A 165 12.21 7.66 -15.05
C GLY A 165 11.75 8.21 -13.70
N MET A 166 10.54 7.87 -13.22
CA MET A 166 10.21 8.09 -11.82
C MET A 166 11.21 7.36 -10.93
N ARG A 167 11.52 7.91 -9.76
CA ARG A 167 12.46 7.30 -8.82
C ARG A 167 11.94 7.32 -7.39
N LEU A 168 12.20 6.25 -6.66
CA LEU A 168 12.04 6.17 -5.21
C LEU A 168 13.19 6.93 -4.54
N GLN A 169 12.84 7.86 -3.67
CA GLN A 169 13.79 8.59 -2.83
C GLN A 169 13.54 8.25 -1.36
N ILE A 170 14.62 7.85 -0.69
CA ILE A 170 14.68 7.53 0.73
C ILE A 170 15.88 8.29 1.29
N GLU A 171 15.76 8.83 2.50
CA GLU A 171 16.87 9.48 3.17
C GLU A 171 17.87 8.44 3.72
N GLY A 172 19.16 8.76 3.65
CA GLY A 172 20.23 7.91 4.18
C GLY A 172 21.40 7.75 3.20
N GLU A 173 22.60 7.57 3.73
CA GLU A 173 23.81 7.31 2.93
C GLU A 173 23.89 5.84 2.49
N ARG A 174 23.30 4.94 3.28
CA ARG A 174 23.32 3.50 3.08
C ARG A 174 21.89 2.96 3.10
N ILE A 175 21.57 2.13 2.12
CA ILE A 175 20.26 1.52 1.94
C ILE A 175 20.36 0.03 2.21
N GLU A 176 19.56 -0.47 3.15
CA GLU A 176 19.50 -1.87 3.50
C GLU A 176 18.10 -2.41 3.31
N VAL A 177 17.99 -3.51 2.56
CA VAL A 177 16.72 -4.12 2.19
C VAL A 177 16.79 -5.63 2.37
N ILE A 178 15.66 -6.27 2.63
CA ILE A 178 15.47 -7.70 2.55
C ILE A 178 14.60 -8.03 1.33
N ASN A 179 15.09 -8.90 0.45
CA ASN A 179 14.34 -9.30 -0.73
C ASN A 179 13.21 -10.27 -0.34
N ALA A 180 11.98 -9.96 -0.74
CA ALA A 180 10.79 -10.71 -0.39
C ALA A 180 10.18 -11.44 -1.60
N MET A 181 10.91 -11.53 -2.72
CA MET A 181 10.47 -12.21 -3.93
C MET A 181 11.58 -13.09 -4.53
N GLN A 182 11.21 -14.30 -4.95
CA GLN A 182 12.06 -15.14 -5.80
C GLN A 182 12.05 -14.59 -7.23
N GLU A 183 13.12 -14.79 -7.99
CA GLU A 183 13.22 -14.27 -9.38
C GLU A 183 13.03 -12.75 -9.47
N SER A 184 13.49 -12.04 -8.43
CA SER A 184 13.39 -10.59 -8.29
C SER A 184 14.50 -9.85 -9.04
N GLN A 185 14.30 -8.56 -9.33
CA GLN A 185 15.40 -7.70 -9.80
C GLN A 185 16.57 -7.58 -8.79
N LEU A 186 16.34 -7.98 -7.54
CA LEU A 186 17.37 -8.06 -6.50
C LEU A 186 18.19 -9.37 -6.58
N GLY A 187 17.86 -10.27 -7.51
CA GLY A 187 18.57 -11.53 -7.77
C GLY A 187 17.62 -12.73 -7.77
N GLN A 188 17.98 -13.76 -8.54
CA GLN A 188 17.12 -14.93 -8.78
C GLN A 188 16.90 -15.76 -7.50
N ASP A 189 17.96 -16.05 -6.75
CA ASP A 189 17.93 -16.91 -5.55
C ASP A 189 18.13 -16.14 -4.23
N ASN A 190 17.70 -14.87 -4.21
CA ASN A 190 17.98 -13.96 -3.10
C ASN A 190 16.82 -13.79 -2.12
N PHE A 191 15.78 -14.62 -2.16
CA PHE A 191 14.67 -14.52 -1.21
C PHE A 191 15.18 -14.59 0.24
N GLY A 192 14.73 -13.65 1.08
CA GLY A 192 15.15 -13.53 2.48
C GLY A 192 16.57 -12.99 2.69
N GLN A 193 17.34 -12.74 1.63
CA GLN A 193 18.68 -12.17 1.79
C GLN A 193 18.61 -10.67 2.08
N ARG A 194 19.46 -10.23 3.02
CA ARG A 194 19.71 -8.81 3.29
C ARG A 194 20.75 -8.28 2.31
N LEU A 195 20.41 -7.22 1.61
CA LEU A 195 21.24 -6.56 0.62
C LEU A 195 21.49 -5.12 1.07
N SER A 196 22.69 -4.64 0.81
CA SER A 196 23.16 -3.34 1.29
C SER A 196 23.82 -2.59 0.16
N PHE A 197 23.43 -1.34 0.00
CA PHE A 197 23.87 -0.47 -1.09
C PHE A 197 24.29 0.89 -0.53
N GLU A 198 25.29 1.52 -1.14
CA GLU A 198 25.46 2.96 -0.97
C GLU A 198 24.34 3.68 -1.75
N ALA A 199 23.71 4.70 -1.15
CA ALA A 199 22.55 5.38 -1.75
C ALA A 199 22.87 6.04 -3.10
N SER A 200 24.13 6.41 -3.33
CA SER A 200 24.61 6.97 -4.60
C SER A 200 25.07 5.92 -5.61
N SER A 201 25.05 4.63 -5.25
CA SER A 201 25.56 3.55 -6.11
C SER A 201 24.71 3.37 -7.38
N PRO A 202 25.34 3.02 -8.52
CA PRO A 202 24.61 2.65 -9.74
C PRO A 202 23.63 1.48 -9.52
N GLU A 203 23.97 0.55 -8.63
CA GLU A 203 23.13 -0.59 -8.29
C GLU A 203 21.82 -0.16 -7.62
N TRP A 204 21.90 0.69 -6.59
CA TRP A 204 20.69 1.22 -5.95
C TRP A 204 19.91 2.12 -6.91
N ASN A 205 20.57 3.00 -7.64
CA ASN A 205 19.91 3.88 -8.62
C ASN A 205 19.07 3.08 -9.63
N ARG A 206 19.55 1.92 -10.08
CA ARG A 206 18.80 1.01 -10.96
C ARG A 206 17.59 0.37 -10.27
N ILE A 207 17.70 0.03 -8.99
CA ILE A 207 16.58 -0.55 -8.22
C ILE A 207 15.52 0.50 -7.92
N ALA A 208 15.95 1.71 -7.55
CA ALA A 208 15.10 2.83 -7.17
C ALA A 208 14.45 3.54 -8.36
N THR A 209 14.98 3.39 -9.59
CA THR A 209 14.40 3.99 -10.81
C THR A 209 13.42 3.03 -11.48
N PHE A 210 12.26 3.54 -11.85
CA PHE A 210 11.20 2.77 -12.51
C PHE A 210 11.29 2.85 -14.04
N ASN A 211 11.31 1.68 -14.67
CA ASN A 211 11.38 1.41 -16.09
C ASN A 211 10.23 0.48 -16.50
N PRO A 212 9.12 1.00 -17.03
CA PRO A 212 7.93 0.19 -17.37
C PRO A 212 8.12 -0.80 -18.52
N ASN A 213 9.33 -0.89 -19.11
CA ASN A 213 9.65 -1.77 -20.23
C ASN A 213 10.54 -2.96 -19.83
N SER A 214 10.85 -3.15 -18.54
CA SER A 214 11.77 -4.22 -18.14
C SER A 214 11.14 -5.62 -18.19
N GLY A 215 9.82 -5.72 -18.05
CA GLY A 215 9.11 -7.00 -17.96
C GLY A 215 9.39 -7.76 -16.67
N MET A 216 9.89 -7.09 -15.63
CA MET A 216 10.32 -7.71 -14.37
C MET A 216 9.51 -7.22 -13.17
N CYS A 217 9.61 -7.95 -12.06
CA CYS A 217 9.10 -7.52 -10.76
C CYS A 217 10.19 -7.51 -9.69
N ALA A 218 9.96 -6.73 -8.64
CA ALA A 218 10.70 -6.83 -7.39
C ALA A 218 9.78 -6.57 -6.21
N LYS A 219 9.99 -7.31 -5.12
CA LYS A 219 9.41 -7.06 -3.81
C LYS A 219 10.53 -7.05 -2.79
N PHE A 220 10.62 -6.01 -1.98
CA PHE A 220 11.58 -5.94 -0.89
C PHE A 220 11.07 -5.05 0.23
N TYR A 221 11.63 -5.23 1.42
CA TYR A 221 11.35 -4.38 2.58
C TYR A 221 12.63 -3.69 3.02
N PHE A 222 12.54 -2.42 3.40
CA PHE A 222 13.66 -1.75 4.08
C PHE A 222 13.85 -2.35 5.47
N THR A 223 15.12 -2.54 5.86
CA THR A 223 15.45 -3.10 7.19
C THR A 223 15.62 -2.02 8.26
N ASP A 224 15.74 -0.76 7.86
CA ASP A 224 15.70 0.37 8.78
C ASP A 224 14.26 0.63 9.23
N THR A 225 13.99 0.24 10.47
CA THR A 225 12.66 0.39 11.10
C THR A 225 12.37 1.79 11.63
N THR A 226 13.29 2.74 11.43
CA THR A 226 13.12 4.15 11.82
C THR A 226 12.65 5.03 10.67
N LEU A 227 12.61 4.50 9.44
CA LEU A 227 12.05 5.19 8.29
C LEU A 227 10.60 5.58 8.58
N SER A 228 10.29 6.85 8.37
CA SER A 228 8.95 7.43 8.58
C SER A 228 8.37 8.05 7.32
N SER A 229 9.15 8.08 6.24
CA SER A 229 8.70 8.64 4.97
C SER A 229 9.49 8.11 3.78
N CYS A 230 8.89 8.18 2.61
CA CYS A 230 9.54 8.01 1.32
C CYS A 230 8.88 8.90 0.25
N SER A 231 9.62 9.20 -0.82
CA SER A 231 9.09 10.00 -1.93
C SER A 231 9.17 9.26 -3.25
N LEU A 232 8.16 9.43 -4.10
CA LEU A 232 8.23 9.14 -5.53
C LEU A 232 8.45 10.45 -6.27
N ILE A 233 9.61 10.57 -6.91
CA ILE A 233 10.01 11.74 -7.67
C ILE A 233 9.67 11.50 -9.14
N ASP A 234 8.87 12.40 -9.72
CA ASP A 234 8.49 12.43 -11.12
C ASP A 234 8.99 13.74 -11.75
N GLU A 235 10.24 13.71 -12.20
CA GLU A 235 10.89 14.88 -12.81
C GLU A 235 10.22 15.31 -14.11
N ALA A 236 9.63 14.37 -14.87
CA ALA A 236 8.96 14.70 -16.12
C ALA A 236 7.74 15.60 -15.89
N ASN A 237 7.00 15.38 -14.80
CA ASN A 237 5.85 16.19 -14.41
C ASN A 237 6.16 17.25 -13.34
N GLN A 238 7.43 17.37 -12.91
CA GLN A 238 7.86 18.24 -11.82
C GLN A 238 7.01 18.03 -10.55
N LEU A 239 6.84 16.77 -10.17
CA LEU A 239 5.94 16.32 -9.11
C LEU A 239 6.69 15.44 -8.11
N GLU A 240 6.36 15.59 -6.84
CA GLU A 240 6.77 14.69 -5.76
C GLU A 240 5.54 14.16 -5.03
N ILE A 241 5.50 12.84 -4.80
CA ILE A 241 4.50 12.18 -3.96
C ILE A 241 5.23 11.68 -2.72
N VAL A 242 4.93 12.26 -1.57
CA VAL A 242 5.50 11.89 -0.28
C VAL A 242 4.51 10.99 0.45
N VAL A 243 4.97 9.84 0.93
CA VAL A 243 4.22 8.96 1.83
C VAL A 243 4.89 9.01 3.20
N GLU A 244 4.16 9.41 4.22
CA GLU A 244 4.59 9.55 5.61
C GLU A 244 3.77 8.59 6.49
N TYR A 245 4.38 8.01 7.52
CA TYR A 245 3.75 7.05 8.45
C TYR A 245 4.48 7.03 9.80
N ASP A 246 3.85 6.50 10.85
CA ASP A 246 4.50 6.34 12.16
C ASP A 246 5.29 5.01 12.24
N PRO A 247 6.64 5.04 12.23
CA PRO A 247 7.46 3.83 12.32
C PRO A 247 7.26 3.06 13.62
N LYS A 248 6.74 3.68 14.68
CA LYS A 248 6.47 2.96 15.95
C LYS A 248 5.28 2.02 15.82
N ARG A 249 4.39 2.25 14.85
CA ARG A 249 3.22 1.42 14.57
C ARG A 249 3.39 0.60 13.29
N CYS A 250 4.01 1.19 12.28
CA CYS A 250 4.29 0.58 10.99
C CYS A 250 5.80 0.59 10.73
N PRO A 251 6.59 -0.27 11.41
CA PRO A 251 8.05 -0.22 11.36
C PRO A 251 8.64 -0.71 10.03
N TYR A 252 7.83 -1.23 9.11
CA TYR A 252 8.32 -1.78 7.85
C TYR A 252 7.76 -0.99 6.67
N LEU A 253 8.64 -0.75 5.69
CA LEU A 253 8.26 -0.21 4.38
C LEU A 253 8.56 -1.26 3.32
N GLY A 254 7.50 -1.83 2.75
CA GLY A 254 7.56 -2.68 1.58
C GLY A 254 7.53 -1.86 0.29
N ILE A 255 8.25 -2.33 -0.73
CA ILE A 255 8.18 -1.80 -2.09
C ILE A 255 7.81 -2.95 -3.02
N TRP A 256 6.68 -2.79 -3.70
CA TRP A 256 6.32 -3.60 -4.86
C TRP A 256 6.62 -2.81 -6.13
N LYS A 257 7.44 -3.38 -7.00
CA LYS A 257 7.87 -2.77 -8.25
C LYS A 257 7.46 -3.70 -9.38
N ASN A 258 6.34 -3.42 -10.03
CA ASN A 258 5.87 -4.16 -11.20
C ASN A 258 6.15 -3.35 -12.46
N GLU A 259 7.09 -3.83 -13.26
CA GLU A 259 7.48 -3.21 -14.53
C GLU A 259 7.03 -4.06 -15.72
N GLY A 260 5.81 -4.58 -15.64
CA GLY A 260 5.23 -5.50 -16.62
C GLY A 260 5.50 -6.98 -16.34
N GLY A 261 6.18 -7.32 -15.25
CA GLY A 261 6.49 -8.72 -14.91
C GLY A 261 5.31 -9.51 -14.35
N TRP A 262 4.32 -8.82 -13.77
CA TRP A 262 3.09 -9.44 -13.27
C TRP A 262 1.88 -8.83 -13.97
N ALA A 263 1.05 -9.68 -14.57
CA ALA A 263 -0.12 -9.32 -15.38
C ALA A 263 0.13 -8.29 -16.51
N GLY A 264 1.40 -8.05 -16.90
CA GLY A 264 1.75 -7.01 -17.87
C GLY A 264 1.54 -5.57 -17.39
N GLN A 265 1.26 -5.37 -16.10
CA GLN A 265 0.94 -4.06 -15.52
C GLN A 265 2.17 -3.28 -15.07
N ASN A 266 2.03 -1.97 -14.99
CA ASN A 266 3.07 -1.07 -14.50
C ASN A 266 2.56 -0.29 -13.28
N ASN A 267 3.01 -0.68 -12.09
CA ASN A 267 2.61 -0.03 -10.84
C ASN A 267 3.71 -0.09 -9.77
N ILE A 268 3.63 0.86 -8.84
CA ILE A 268 4.57 1.02 -7.74
C ILE A 268 3.79 0.93 -6.43
N GLY A 269 3.93 -0.17 -5.71
CA GLY A 269 3.41 -0.32 -4.35
C GLY A 269 4.35 0.32 -3.33
N ILE A 270 3.83 1.25 -2.54
CA ILE A 270 4.52 1.85 -1.39
C ILE A 270 3.79 1.43 -0.12
N GLU A 271 4.37 0.51 0.63
CA GLU A 271 3.61 -0.32 1.57
C GLU A 271 4.14 -0.21 3.00
N PRO A 272 3.85 0.90 3.71
CA PRO A 272 3.96 0.92 5.16
C PRO A 272 3.18 -0.25 5.78
N ALA A 273 3.80 -0.98 6.69
CA ALA A 273 3.26 -2.22 7.23
C ALA A 273 3.62 -2.43 8.69
N THR A 274 2.74 -3.12 9.42
CA THR A 274 3.00 -3.55 10.81
C THR A 274 3.95 -4.73 10.88
N SER A 275 4.05 -5.54 9.81
CA SER A 275 4.98 -6.68 9.69
C SER A 275 5.50 -6.77 8.26
N ALA A 276 6.61 -7.47 8.06
CA ALA A 276 7.19 -7.69 6.73
C ALA A 276 7.03 -9.14 6.25
N MET A 277 7.52 -9.43 5.05
CA MET A 277 7.62 -10.78 4.46
C MET A 277 6.29 -11.43 4.06
N ASP A 278 5.28 -10.61 3.78
CA ASP A 278 4.02 -10.96 3.08
C ASP A 278 3.05 -11.92 3.78
N CYS A 279 3.45 -12.68 4.80
CA CYS A 279 2.50 -13.41 5.66
C CYS A 279 3.00 -13.59 7.11
N PRO A 280 2.08 -13.83 8.06
CA PRO A 280 2.44 -14.07 9.47
C PRO A 280 3.50 -15.14 9.70
N SER A 281 3.42 -16.29 9.01
CA SER A 281 4.39 -17.38 9.19
C SER A 281 5.80 -16.99 8.76
N LEU A 282 5.94 -16.30 7.62
CA LEU A 282 7.21 -15.76 7.16
C LEU A 282 7.70 -14.63 8.08
N ALA A 283 6.84 -13.67 8.42
CA ALA A 283 7.16 -12.59 9.35
C ALA A 283 7.76 -13.15 10.66
N HIS A 284 7.15 -14.20 11.22
CA HIS A 284 7.66 -14.88 12.40
C HIS A 284 9.05 -15.51 12.17
N SER A 285 9.23 -16.26 11.09
CA SER A 285 10.51 -16.92 10.77
C SER A 285 11.68 -15.94 10.59
N PHE A 286 11.39 -14.72 10.12
CA PHE A 286 12.39 -13.66 9.92
C PHE A 286 12.53 -12.72 11.13
N GLY A 287 11.73 -12.91 12.19
CA GLY A 287 11.72 -12.03 13.37
C GLY A 287 11.17 -10.64 13.08
N MET A 288 10.25 -10.53 12.12
CA MET A 288 9.65 -9.29 11.62
C MET A 288 8.13 -9.24 11.83
N GLN A 289 7.62 -10.02 12.79
CA GLN A 289 6.21 -10.10 13.14
C GLN A 289 5.76 -8.98 14.09
N ASN A 290 4.47 -8.66 14.03
CA ASN A 290 3.75 -7.86 15.01
C ASN A 290 2.59 -8.68 15.62
N SER A 291 1.98 -8.15 16.68
CA SER A 291 0.77 -8.71 17.24
C SER A 291 -0.18 -7.61 17.70
N PHE A 292 -1.47 -7.81 17.52
CA PHE A 292 -2.52 -6.95 18.04
C PHE A 292 -3.04 -7.51 19.38
N PRO A 293 -2.93 -6.77 20.50
CA PRO A 293 -3.27 -7.30 21.83
C PRO A 293 -4.74 -7.69 21.97
N PRO A 294 -5.09 -8.68 22.83
CA PRO A 294 -6.46 -9.09 23.07
C PRO A 294 -7.30 -7.97 23.70
N HIS A 295 -8.52 -7.78 23.22
CA HIS A 295 -9.48 -6.78 23.72
C HIS A 295 -8.98 -5.33 23.69
N GLU A 296 -8.01 -5.04 22.82
CA GLU A 296 -7.46 -3.70 22.63
C GLU A 296 -7.69 -3.20 21.21
N THR A 297 -7.70 -1.87 21.07
CA THR A 297 -7.70 -1.17 19.79
C THR A 297 -6.30 -0.60 19.54
N THR A 298 -5.68 -1.03 18.45
CA THR A 298 -4.44 -0.44 17.95
C THR A 298 -4.77 0.57 16.86
N VAL A 299 -4.16 1.76 16.92
CA VAL A 299 -4.36 2.85 15.96
C VAL A 299 -3.05 3.25 15.31
N TRP A 300 -3.11 3.62 14.04
CA TRP A 300 -2.01 4.14 13.24
C TRP A 300 -2.55 4.98 12.09
N ASP A 301 -1.67 5.70 11.40
CA ASP A 301 -2.04 6.51 10.26
C ASP A 301 -0.92 6.55 9.23
N LEU A 302 -1.30 6.98 8.03
CA LEU A 302 -0.41 7.38 6.96
C LEU A 302 -0.92 8.68 6.34
N LYS A 303 0.01 9.43 5.76
CA LYS A 303 -0.27 10.65 5.01
C LYS A 303 0.40 10.59 3.66
N ILE A 304 -0.36 10.88 2.61
CA ILE A 304 0.14 11.05 1.25
C ILE A 304 0.06 12.54 0.94
N THR A 305 1.17 13.17 0.58
CA THR A 305 1.21 14.57 0.15
C THR A 305 1.74 14.66 -1.26
N VAL A 306 1.12 15.55 -2.05
CA VAL A 306 1.51 15.80 -3.44
C VAL A 306 2.04 17.23 -3.52
N GLU A 307 3.29 17.38 -3.92
CA GLU A 307 3.97 18.67 -3.98
C GLU A 307 4.59 18.92 -5.36
N PRO A 308 4.66 20.17 -5.84
CA PRO A 308 5.55 20.53 -6.92
C PRO A 308 7.00 20.20 -6.52
N LEU A 309 7.77 19.63 -7.44
CA LEU A 309 9.17 19.31 -7.19
C LEU A 309 9.93 20.61 -6.90
N ARG A 310 10.53 20.71 -5.72
CA ARG A 310 11.35 21.88 -5.37
C ARG A 310 12.63 21.81 -6.18
N THR A 311 12.82 22.73 -7.12
CA THR A 311 14.13 22.93 -7.73
C THR A 311 15.10 23.36 -6.64
N GLN A 312 16.15 22.57 -6.37
CA GLN A 312 17.29 23.11 -5.64
C GLN A 312 17.81 24.32 -6.42
N PRO A 313 18.04 25.48 -5.80
CA PRO A 313 18.68 26.58 -6.49
C PRO A 313 20.03 26.07 -7.02
N SER A 314 20.24 26.21 -8.32
CA SER A 314 21.53 25.95 -8.96
C SER A 314 22.60 26.70 -8.17
N VAL A 315 23.51 25.96 -7.55
CA VAL A 315 24.74 26.55 -7.02
C VAL A 315 25.51 27.02 -8.26
N GLU A 316 25.39 28.31 -8.57
CA GLU A 316 26.29 28.96 -9.53
C GLU A 316 27.72 28.79 -8.99
N LEU A 317 28.54 28.05 -9.76
CA LEU A 317 29.99 27.96 -9.58
C LEU A 317 30.68 29.20 -10.15
#